data_AF-A0A8J5MKU2-F1
#
_entry.id   AF-A0A8J5MKU2-F1
#
_cell.length_a   1.000
_cell.length_b   1.000
_cell.length_c   1.000
_cell.angle_alpha   90.00
_cell.angle_beta   90.00
_cell.angle_gamma   90.00
#
_symmetry.space_group_name_H-M   'P 1'
#
loop_
_entity.id
_entity.type
_entity.pdbx_description
1 polymer ?
#
loop_
_entity_poly.entity_id
_entity_poly.type
_entity_poly.pdbx_seq_one_letter_code
_entity_poly.pdbx_strand_id
1 'polypeptide(L)'
;MRLVLAGQYSFITTKFQSDYVVASRYTDRFGYTPIHSSATIYPKFAGTSWAVRKGAPFRRRMTSMTQRLIEAGLITHWLKDVIATRVRHQRTNNISSPHWPRPSQDDQLVELSLEHLKGGFILLVVGHCLACLTLLGELRLVRRVPHRTL
;
A
#
# COMPACT_ATOMS: atom_id res chain seq x y z
N MET A 1 2.95 0.83 20.35
CA MET A 1 2.30 0.46 19.08
C MET A 1 1.13 -0.51 19.24
N ARG A 2 0.96 -1.26 20.34
CA ARG A 2 -0.26 -2.06 20.57
C ARG A 2 -1.56 -1.23 20.50
N LEU A 3 -1.57 -0.03 21.08
CA LEU A 3 -2.71 0.90 20.98
C LEU A 3 -2.97 1.41 19.55
N VAL A 4 -1.92 1.51 18.72
CA VAL A 4 -2.04 1.90 17.31
C VAL A 4 -2.74 0.79 16.51
N LEU A 5 -2.43 -0.48 16.82
CA LEU A 5 -3.13 -1.62 16.22
C LEU A 5 -4.61 -1.70 16.60
N ALA A 6 -5.02 -1.10 17.72
CA ALA A 6 -6.42 -0.98 18.11
C ALA A 6 -7.19 0.10 17.31
N GLY A 7 -6.53 0.83 16.40
CA GLY A 7 -7.16 1.76 15.46
C GLY A 7 -7.51 3.15 16.01
N GLN A 8 -7.34 3.40 17.32
CA GLN A 8 -7.77 4.65 17.97
C GLN A 8 -6.63 5.66 18.22
N TYR A 9 -5.39 5.27 17.96
CA TYR A 9 -4.22 6.06 18.31
C TYR A 9 -3.26 6.18 17.15
N SER A 10 -2.69 7.37 16.97
CA SER A 10 -1.52 7.60 16.16
C SER A 10 -0.31 7.84 17.05
N PHE A 11 0.89 7.57 16.54
CA PHE A 11 2.13 7.79 17.27
C PHE A 11 3.11 8.58 16.42
N ILE A 12 3.61 9.69 16.98
CA ILE A 12 4.58 10.56 16.32
C ILE A 12 5.95 10.27 16.91
N THR A 13 6.89 9.82 16.08
CA THR A 13 8.29 9.63 16.47
C THR A 13 9.21 9.80 15.26
N THR A 14 10.50 9.58 15.47
CA THR A 14 11.52 9.61 14.43
C THR A 14 11.25 8.54 13.39
N LYS A 15 11.23 8.93 12.10
CA LYS A 15 10.97 8.05 10.96
C LYS A 15 11.75 6.74 11.04
N PHE A 16 13.07 6.81 11.20
CA PHE A 16 13.93 5.62 11.21
C PHE A 16 13.63 4.66 12.36
N GLN A 17 13.22 5.18 13.52
CA GLN A 17 12.83 4.34 14.65
C GLN A 17 11.50 3.64 14.38
N SER A 18 10.51 4.37 13.83
CA SER A 18 9.25 3.76 13.40
C SER A 18 9.49 2.69 12.35
N ASP A 19 10.23 3.00 11.28
CA ASP A 19 10.51 2.09 10.18
C ASP A 19 11.20 0.81 10.69
N TYR A 20 12.18 0.95 11.59
CA TYR A 20 12.84 -0.19 12.23
C TYR A 20 11.88 -1.03 13.06
N VAL A 21 11.08 -0.41 13.94
CA VAL A 21 10.15 -1.13 14.84
C VAL A 21 9.07 -1.84 14.03
N VAL A 22 8.53 -1.18 13.01
CA VAL A 22 7.52 -1.74 12.10
C VAL A 22 8.12 -2.94 11.35
N ALA A 23 9.26 -2.77 10.68
CA ALA A 23 9.89 -3.82 9.90
C ALA A 23 10.34 -5.04 10.73
N SER A 24 10.77 -4.82 11.97
CA SER A 24 11.29 -5.88 12.86
C SER A 24 10.22 -6.61 13.67
N ARG A 25 9.12 -5.94 14.04
CA ARG A 25 8.11 -6.50 14.96
C ARG A 25 6.73 -6.69 14.33
N TYR A 26 6.39 -5.91 13.31
CA TYR A 26 5.03 -5.85 12.75
C TYR A 26 4.95 -6.29 11.28
N THR A 27 6.08 -6.42 10.58
CA THR A 27 6.11 -6.96 9.22
C THR A 27 6.30 -8.48 9.23
N ASP A 28 5.37 -9.20 8.62
CA ASP A 28 5.40 -10.65 8.48
C ASP A 28 6.43 -11.11 7.41
N ARG A 29 6.73 -12.42 7.38
CA ARG A 29 7.60 -13.06 6.38
C ARG A 29 7.15 -12.81 4.93
N PHE A 30 5.84 -12.66 4.73
CA PHE A 30 5.23 -12.35 3.44
C PHE A 30 5.24 -10.84 3.11
N GLY A 31 5.86 -10.01 3.95
CA GLY A 31 5.92 -8.55 3.75
C GLY A 31 4.68 -7.79 4.20
N TYR A 32 3.63 -8.48 4.67
CA TYR A 32 2.43 -7.82 5.18
C TYR A 32 2.74 -7.04 6.47
N THR A 33 2.24 -5.80 6.55
CA THR A 33 2.45 -4.89 7.68
C THR A 33 1.12 -4.21 8.03
N PRO A 34 0.54 -4.43 9.22
CA PRO A 34 -0.78 -3.89 9.60
C PRO A 34 -0.73 -2.41 10.01
N ILE A 35 0.47 -1.81 10.08
CA ILE A 35 0.66 -0.41 10.47
C ILE A 35 1.02 0.40 9.24
N HIS A 36 0.16 1.37 8.89
CA HIS A 36 0.45 2.32 7.84
C HIS A 36 1.33 3.47 8.37
N SER A 37 2.42 3.76 7.68
CA SER A 37 3.25 4.94 7.96
C SER A 37 2.87 6.06 7.00
N SER A 38 2.65 7.26 7.52
CA SER A 38 2.34 8.43 6.68
C SER A 38 3.44 8.68 5.64
N ALA A 39 3.03 9.05 4.42
CA ALA A 39 3.94 9.48 3.37
C ALA A 39 4.60 10.83 3.70
N THR A 40 3.91 11.67 4.47
CA THR A 40 4.37 13.01 4.84
C THR A 40 5.34 12.93 6.00
N ILE A 41 6.54 13.49 5.82
CA ILE A 41 7.59 13.55 6.85
C ILE A 41 7.71 15.00 7.29
N TYR A 42 7.55 15.23 8.59
CA TYR A 42 7.79 16.54 9.18
C TYR A 42 9.26 16.64 9.62
N PRO A 43 10.06 17.57 9.05
CA PRO A 43 11.46 17.71 9.44
C PRO A 43 11.54 18.20 10.88
N LYS A 44 12.34 17.50 11.70
CA LYS A 44 12.62 17.92 13.07
C LYS A 44 13.69 19.02 13.03
N PHE A 45 13.37 20.21 13.56
CA PHE A 45 14.17 21.45 13.44
C PHE A 45 15.65 21.33 13.85
N ALA A 46 16.04 20.34 14.66
CA ALA A 46 17.42 20.17 15.14
C ALA A 46 18.11 18.84 14.75
N GLY A 47 17.40 17.90 14.11
CA GLY A 47 17.96 16.58 13.75
C GLY A 47 18.71 15.85 14.87
N THR A 48 19.55 14.88 14.50
CA THR A 48 20.59 14.30 15.36
C THR A 48 21.93 14.80 14.83
N SER A 49 22.74 15.41 15.68
CA SER A 49 24.01 16.02 15.27
C SER A 49 25.13 15.71 16.25
N TRP A 50 26.36 15.88 15.78
CA TRP A 50 27.56 15.75 16.60
C TRP A 50 27.74 17.01 17.45
N ALA A 51 27.64 16.86 18.77
CA ALA A 51 27.98 17.93 19.69
C ALA A 51 29.51 18.10 19.74
N VAL A 52 29.98 19.29 19.37
CA VAL A 52 31.41 19.65 19.42
C VAL A 52 31.61 20.85 20.32
N ARG A 53 32.75 20.88 21.02
CA ARG A 53 33.12 22.05 21.84
C ARG A 53 33.18 23.31 20.98
N LYS A 54 32.66 24.41 21.50
CA LYS A 54 32.79 25.74 20.87
C LYS A 54 34.28 26.05 20.67
N GLY A 55 34.66 26.43 19.44
CA GLY A 55 36.05 26.71 19.08
C GLY A 55 36.89 25.51 18.63
N ALA A 56 36.31 24.30 18.54
CA ALA A 56 37.05 23.14 18.04
C ALA A 56 37.58 23.37 16.60
N PRO A 57 38.90 23.19 16.35
CA PRO A 57 39.52 23.54 15.06
C PRO A 57 38.99 22.67 13.90
N PHE A 58 38.53 21.46 14.20
CA PHE A 58 37.99 20.53 13.20
C PHE A 58 36.50 20.75 12.89
N ARG A 59 35.79 21.64 13.62
CA ARG A 59 34.34 21.85 13.46
C ARG A 59 33.95 22.13 12.01
N ARG A 60 34.64 23.09 11.37
CA ARG A 60 34.33 23.49 9.98
C ARG A 60 34.49 22.33 8.99
N ARG A 61 35.56 21.56 9.15
CA ARG A 61 35.85 20.41 8.29
C ARG A 61 34.81 19.30 8.47
N MET A 62 34.44 18.99 9.72
CA MET A 62 33.39 17.99 10.00
C MET A 62 32.02 18.42 9.49
N THR A 63 31.62 19.69 9.66
CA THR A 63 30.35 20.19 9.12
C THR A 63 30.30 20.07 7.60
N SER A 64 31.38 20.45 6.90
CA SER A 64 31.46 20.31 5.44
C SER A 64 31.40 18.85 4.98
N MET A 65 32.11 17.95 5.68
CA MET A 65 32.04 16.52 5.39
C MET A 65 30.64 15.94 5.62
N THR A 66 30.01 16.30 6.74
CA THR A 66 28.64 15.86 7.07
C THR A 66 27.64 16.34 6.01
N GLN A 67 27.76 17.59 5.58
CA GLN A 67 26.93 18.16 4.52
C GLN A 67 27.08 17.37 3.22
N ARG A 68 28.31 17.07 2.79
CA ARG A 68 28.57 16.26 1.59
C ARG A 68 27.98 14.84 1.70
N LEU A 69 28.04 14.24 2.89
CA LEU A 69 27.43 12.92 3.14
C LEU A 69 25.90 12.95 3.07
N ILE A 70 25.28 14.05 3.51
CA ILE A 70 23.84 14.28 3.39
C ILE A 70 23.46 14.47 1.92
N GLU A 71 24.16 15.35 1.21
CA GLU A 71 23.92 15.66 -0.22
C GLU A 71 24.13 14.45 -1.12
N ALA A 72 25.13 13.61 -0.82
CA ALA A 72 25.34 12.35 -1.52
C ALA A 72 24.29 11.27 -1.17
N GLY A 73 23.40 11.52 -0.21
CA GLY A 73 22.40 10.56 0.25
C GLY A 73 22.98 9.37 1.04
N LEU A 74 24.28 9.36 1.32
CA LEU A 74 25.01 8.21 1.85
C LEU A 74 24.49 7.80 3.23
N ILE A 75 24.15 8.77 4.07
CA ILE A 75 23.57 8.53 5.40
C ILE A 75 22.23 7.80 5.28
N THR A 76 21.38 8.19 4.33
CA THR A 76 20.07 7.55 4.16
C THR A 76 20.20 6.13 3.61
N HIS A 77 21.16 5.92 2.70
CA HIS A 77 21.48 4.61 2.17
C HIS A 77 21.98 3.66 3.27
N TRP A 78 23.01 4.06 4.03
CA TRP A 78 23.55 3.25 5.12
C TRP A 78 22.52 2.94 6.18
N LEU A 79 21.66 3.90 6.55
CA LEU A 79 20.66 3.66 7.57
C LEU A 79 19.59 2.65 7.11
N LYS A 80 19.18 2.71 5.84
CA LYS A 80 18.31 1.70 5.23
C LYS A 80 18.98 0.32 5.23
N ASP A 81 20.25 0.26 4.86
CA ASP A 81 21.01 -1.00 4.79
C ASP A 81 21.20 -1.64 6.17
N VAL A 82 21.54 -0.84 7.19
CA VAL A 82 21.64 -1.30 8.58
C VAL A 82 20.30 -1.82 9.10
N ILE A 83 19.20 -1.12 8.82
CA ILE A 83 17.85 -1.56 9.19
C ILE A 83 17.52 -2.88 8.48
N ALA A 84 17.75 -2.98 7.16
CA ALA A 84 17.46 -4.17 6.37
C ALA A 84 18.26 -5.38 6.87
N THR A 85 19.57 -5.20 7.10
CA THR A 85 20.46 -6.23 7.62
C THR A 85 20.02 -6.70 9.00
N ARG A 86 19.68 -5.76 9.91
CA ARG A 86 19.22 -6.11 11.25
C ARG A 86 17.88 -6.85 11.23
N VAL A 87 16.93 -6.41 10.41
CA VAL A 87 15.63 -7.05 10.24
C VAL A 87 15.81 -8.47 9.69
N ARG A 88 16.70 -8.66 8.70
CA ARG A 88 17.03 -9.98 8.16
C ARG A 88 17.58 -10.92 9.24
N HIS A 89 18.59 -10.48 10.00
CA HIS A 89 19.14 -11.27 11.10
C HIS A 89 18.09 -11.63 12.16
N GLN A 90 17.24 -10.67 12.52
CA GLN A 90 16.19 -10.91 13.50
C GLN A 90 15.15 -11.92 13.00
N ARG A 91 14.79 -11.88 11.71
CA ARG A 91 13.87 -12.85 11.08
C ARG A 91 14.46 -14.25 11.04
N THR A 92 15.75 -14.38 10.75
CA THR A 92 16.44 -15.69 10.77
C THR A 92 16.42 -16.31 12.17
N ASN A 93 16.56 -15.49 13.22
CA ASN A 93 16.61 -15.97 14.60
C ASN A 93 15.22 -16.19 15.24
N ASN A 94 14.20 -15.44 14.82
CA ASN A 94 12.82 -15.61 15.30
C ASN A 94 12.04 -16.55 14.36
N ILE A 95 12.10 -17.84 14.63
CA ILE A 95 11.32 -18.88 13.91
C ILE A 95 9.80 -18.63 14.06
N SER A 96 9.38 -18.00 15.16
CA SER A 96 7.99 -17.61 15.41
C SER A 96 7.71 -16.22 14.82
N SER A 97 7.34 -16.17 13.53
CA SER A 97 6.86 -14.93 12.93
C SER A 97 5.50 -14.55 13.54
N PRO A 98 5.29 -13.30 13.98
CA PRO A 98 3.98 -12.88 14.46
C PRO A 98 2.98 -12.93 13.29
N HIS A 99 2.03 -13.86 13.37
CA HIS A 99 0.92 -13.95 12.43
C HIS A 99 -0.08 -12.86 12.81
N TRP A 100 -0.06 -11.76 12.06
CA TRP A 100 -1.07 -10.71 12.21
C TRP A 100 -2.32 -11.13 11.43
N PRO A 101 -3.53 -11.04 12.03
CA PRO A 101 -4.75 -11.24 11.29
C PRO A 101 -4.75 -10.21 10.16
N ARG A 102 -4.67 -10.68 8.92
CA ARG A 102 -4.89 -9.82 7.77
C ARG A 102 -6.34 -9.34 7.88
N PRO A 103 -6.63 -8.05 7.71
CA PRO A 103 -8.00 -7.62 7.52
C PRO A 103 -8.58 -8.53 6.45
N SER A 104 -9.76 -9.10 6.73
CA SER A 104 -10.54 -9.82 5.74
C SER A 104 -10.56 -8.98 4.46
N GLN A 105 -10.49 -9.68 3.34
CA GLN A 105 -10.21 -9.25 1.97
C GLN A 105 -11.23 -8.23 1.40
N ASP A 106 -11.90 -7.47 2.24
CA ASP A 106 -12.91 -6.48 1.87
C ASP A 106 -12.29 -5.11 1.53
N ASP A 107 -11.06 -4.82 1.98
CA ASP A 107 -10.55 -3.42 1.95
C ASP A 107 -9.24 -3.20 1.18
N GLN A 108 -8.57 -4.25 0.69
CA GLN A 108 -7.34 -4.10 -0.10
C GLN A 108 -7.31 -5.08 -1.27
N LEU A 109 -7.49 -4.51 -2.47
CA LEU A 109 -7.63 -5.18 -3.77
C LEU A 109 -8.95 -5.93 -3.86
N VAL A 110 -10.00 -5.21 -4.28
CA VAL A 110 -11.21 -5.83 -4.82
C VAL A 110 -10.78 -6.57 -6.08
N GLU A 111 -10.42 -7.84 -5.92
CA GLU A 111 -10.39 -8.78 -7.04
C GLU A 111 -11.75 -8.65 -7.72
N LEU A 112 -11.75 -8.35 -9.03
CA LEU A 112 -12.96 -8.12 -9.79
C LEU A 112 -13.73 -9.46 -9.88
N SER A 113 -14.46 -9.77 -8.82
CA SER A 113 -15.26 -10.98 -8.72
C SER A 113 -16.44 -10.87 -9.68
N LEU A 114 -16.90 -12.02 -10.18
CA LEU A 114 -18.04 -12.14 -11.08
C LEU A 114 -19.30 -11.44 -10.54
N GLU A 115 -19.39 -11.28 -9.22
CA GLU A 115 -20.47 -10.56 -8.55
C GLU A 115 -20.55 -9.08 -8.95
N HIS A 116 -19.41 -8.42 -9.16
CA HIS A 116 -19.34 -7.03 -9.61
C HIS A 116 -19.78 -6.88 -11.08
N LEU A 117 -19.60 -7.92 -11.89
CA LEU A 117 -19.97 -7.94 -13.32
C LEU A 117 -21.40 -8.46 -13.57
N LYS A 118 -22.08 -8.96 -12.53
CA LYS A 118 -23.43 -9.53 -12.61
C LYS A 118 -24.45 -8.58 -13.23
N GLY A 119 -24.37 -7.28 -12.92
CA GLY A 119 -25.25 -6.27 -13.50
C GLY A 119 -25.12 -6.15 -15.02
N GLY A 120 -23.89 -6.20 -15.54
CA GLY A 120 -23.62 -6.16 -16.99
C GLY A 120 -24.19 -7.38 -17.70
N PHE A 121 -24.04 -8.58 -17.13
CA PHE A 121 -24.60 -9.80 -17.70
C PHE A 121 -26.13 -9.83 -17.69
N ILE A 122 -26.77 -9.35 -16.63
CA ILE A 122 -28.24 -9.25 -16.57
C ILE A 122 -28.75 -8.33 -17.67
N LEU A 123 -28.14 -7.16 -17.86
CA LEU A 123 -28.54 -6.21 -18.89
C LEU A 123 -28.37 -6.81 -20.30
N LEU A 124 -27.27 -7.54 -20.54
CA LEU A 124 -27.02 -8.23 -21.81
C LEU A 124 -28.10 -9.27 -22.12
N VAL A 125 -28.48 -10.09 -21.14
CA VAL A 125 -29.51 -11.13 -21.29
C VAL A 125 -30.89 -10.51 -21.53
N VAL A 126 -31.24 -9.46 -20.78
CA VAL A 126 -32.51 -8.75 -20.97
C VAL A 126 -32.58 -8.13 -22.37
N GLY A 127 -31.49 -7.52 -22.84
CA GLY A 127 -31.40 -6.98 -24.20
C GLY A 127 -31.60 -8.05 -25.28
N HIS A 128 -30.99 -9.23 -25.12
CA HIS A 128 -31.18 -10.35 -26.05
C HIS A 128 -32.62 -10.88 -26.04
N CYS A 129 -33.24 -11.02 -24.87
CA CYS A 129 -34.64 -11.44 -24.77
C CYS A 129 -35.58 -10.46 -25.46
N LEU A 130 -35.38 -9.15 -25.29
CA LEU A 130 -36.15 -8.11 -25.97
C LEU A 130 -35.99 -8.20 -27.49
N ALA A 131 -34.76 -8.33 -27.99
CA ALA A 131 -34.50 -8.45 -29.43
C ALA A 131 -35.13 -9.73 -30.04
N CYS A 132 -35.10 -10.85 -29.31
CA CYS A 132 -35.79 -12.06 -29.74
C CYS A 132 -37.31 -11.87 -29.79
N LEU A 133 -37.89 -11.17 -28.81
CA LEU A 133 -39.33 -10.89 -28.79
C LEU A 133 -39.76 -9.97 -29.93
N THR A 134 -38.98 -8.93 -30.24
CA THR A 134 -39.27 -8.03 -31.36
C THR A 134 -39.23 -8.80 -32.68
N LEU A 135 -38.22 -9.64 -32.89
CA LEU A 135 -38.09 -10.47 -34.10
C LEU A 135 -39.26 -11.46 -34.23
N LEU A 136 -39.66 -12.14 -33.15
CA LEU A 136 -40.83 -13.03 -33.17
C LEU A 136 -42.13 -12.28 -33.46
N GLY A 137 -42.25 -11.04 -32.97
CA GLY A 137 -43.37 -10.14 -33.27
C GLY A 137 -43.44 -9.80 -34.75
N GLU A 138 -42.32 -9.37 -35.33
CA GLU A 138 -42.21 -9.08 -36.77
C GLU A 138 -42.52 -10.31 -37.62
N LEU A 139 -41.98 -11.48 -37.25
CA LEU A 139 -42.17 -12.70 -38.03
C LEU A 139 -43.63 -13.17 -38.02
N ARG A 140 -44.36 -12.94 -36.91
CA ARG A 140 -45.81 -13.18 -36.83
C ARG A 140 -46.61 -12.14 -37.61
N LEU A 141 -46.18 -10.87 -37.61
CA LEU A 141 -46.83 -9.81 -38.37
C LEU A 141 -46.68 -10.04 -39.87
N VAL A 142 -45.46 -10.31 -40.34
CA VAL A 142 -45.14 -10.62 -41.75
C VAL A 142 -45.91 -11.85 -42.22
N ARG A 143 -46.01 -12.92 -41.42
CA ARG A 143 -46.82 -14.10 -41.78
C ARG A 143 -48.32 -13.81 -41.87
N ARG A 144 -48.83 -12.80 -41.17
CA ARG A 144 -50.25 -12.41 -41.20
C ARG A 144 -50.58 -11.42 -42.30
N VAL A 145 -49.60 -10.77 -42.92
CA VAL A 145 -49.80 -9.91 -44.09
C VAL A 145 -49.66 -10.80 -45.33
N PRO A 146 -50.75 -11.32 -45.91
CA PRO A 146 -50.67 -11.98 -47.21
C PRO A 146 -50.13 -10.97 -48.22
N HIS A 147 -49.19 -11.42 -49.06
CA HIS A 147 -48.69 -10.67 -50.21
C HIS A 147 -49.88 -10.05 -50.97
N ARG A 148 -50.12 -8.75 -50.77
CA ARG A 148 -50.79 -7.93 -51.78
C ARG A 148 -49.73 -7.64 -52.83
N THR A 149 -49.64 -8.56 -53.79
CA THR A 149 -49.02 -8.32 -55.10
C THR A 149 -49.73 -7.14 -55.76
N LEU A 150 -48.93 -6.16 -56.21
CA LEU A 150 -49.28 -5.21 -57.25
C LEU A 150 -49.73 -5.94 -58.52
#